data_AF-A0A962WYM1-F1
#
_entry.id   AF-A0A962WYM1-F1
#
_cell.length_a   1.000
_cell.length_b   1.000
_cell.length_c   1.000
_cell.angle_alpha   90.00
_cell.angle_beta   90.00
_cell.angle_gamma   90.00
#
_symmetry.space_group_name_H-M   'P 1'
#
loop_
_entity.id
_entity.type
_entity.pdbx_description
1 polymer ?
#
loop_
_entity_poly.entity_id
_entity_poly.type
_entity_poly.pdbx_seq_one_letter_code
_entity_poly.pdbx_strand_id
1 'polypeptide(L)' 'MNSRLMVLPASDAARIKVVSIPADVQQQEAFRHATGIISQVEESNPDYSWEDIEDALEAHGFRLLDFQLGPSID' A
#
# COMPACT_ATOMS: atom_id res chain seq x y z
N MET A 1 10.18 -12.08 -14.53
CA MET A 1 9.17 -12.02 -13.43
C MET A 1 8.58 -10.63 -13.46
N ASN A 2 7.27 -10.50 -13.68
CA ASN A 2 6.60 -9.21 -13.80
C ASN A 2 5.84 -8.95 -12.50
N SER A 3 6.49 -8.29 -11.54
CA SER A 3 5.86 -7.91 -10.27
C SER A 3 5.15 -6.59 -10.45
N ARG A 4 3.83 -6.58 -10.26
CA ARG A 4 3.04 -5.34 -10.29
C ARG A 4 3.17 -4.67 -8.93
N LEU A 5 3.53 -3.39 -8.95
CA LEU A 5 3.76 -2.59 -7.75
C LEU A 5 2.70 -1.50 -7.65
N MET A 6 2.34 -1.15 -6.43
CA MET A 6 1.53 0.02 -6.12
C MET A 6 2.31 0.92 -5.19
N VAL A 7 2.40 2.20 -5.55
CA VAL A 7 2.93 3.25 -4.68
C VAL A 7 1.77 3.83 -3.89
N LEU A 8 1.90 3.85 -2.57
CA LEU A 8 1.00 4.52 -1.66
C LEU A 8 1.57 5.92 -1.40
N PRO A 9 1.04 6.96 -2.06
CA PRO A 9 1.57 8.31 -1.93
C PRO A 9 1.25 8.88 -0.54
N ALA A 10 2.17 9.69 -0.04
CA ALA A 10 2.00 10.45 1.18
C ALA A 10 2.48 11.88 0.96
N SER A 11 1.92 12.84 1.71
CA SER A 11 2.38 14.23 1.66
C SER A 11 3.83 14.41 2.12
N ASP A 12 4.32 13.47 2.93
CA ASP A 12 5.71 13.38 3.37
C ASP A 12 6.38 12.21 2.64
N ALA A 13 7.49 12.50 1.96
CA ALA A 13 8.25 11.50 1.22
C ALA A 13 8.74 10.34 2.10
N ALA A 14 9.03 10.58 3.38
CA ALA A 14 9.44 9.53 4.32
C ALA A 14 8.31 8.55 4.66
N ARG A 15 7.06 8.92 4.34
CA ARG A 15 5.86 8.11 4.57
C ARG A 15 5.32 7.46 3.29
N ILE A 16 5.97 7.67 2.14
CA ILE A 16 5.63 6.91 0.94
C ILE A 16 5.90 5.43 1.23
N LYS A 17 5.02 4.57 0.73
CA LYS A 17 5.15 3.11 0.86
C LYS A 17 4.96 2.47 -0.50
N VAL A 18 5.58 1.31 -0.70
CA VAL A 18 5.44 0.53 -1.92
C VAL A 18 5.01 -0.87 -1.55
N VAL A 19 3.94 -1.34 -2.18
CA VAL A 19 3.43 -2.69 -1.96
C VAL A 19 3.40 -3.49 -3.27
N SER A 20 3.66 -4.79 -3.20
CA SER A 20 3.42 -5.70 -4.32
C SER A 20 1.93 -6.02 -4.40
N ILE A 21 1.38 -6.03 -5.62
CA ILE A 21 -0.02 -6.41 -5.87
C ILE A 21 -0.10 -7.93 -6.01
N PRO A 22 -1.06 -8.61 -5.34
CA PRO A 22 -1.31 -10.03 -5.52
C PRO A 22 -1.48 -10.44 -7.00
N ALA A 23 -1.03 -11.64 -7.36
CA ALA A 23 -1.06 -12.10 -8.76
C ALA A 23 -2.49 -12.34 -9.29
N ASP A 24 -3.41 -12.65 -8.38
CA ASP A 24 -4.83 -12.93 -8.59
C ASP A 24 -5.71 -11.68 -8.66
N VAL A 25 -5.19 -10.50 -8.31
CA VAL A 25 -5.95 -9.24 -8.33
C VAL A 25 -5.71 -8.49 -9.64
N GLN A 26 -6.76 -8.04 -10.32
CA GLN A 26 -6.62 -7.18 -11.50
C GLN A 26 -6.15 -5.78 -11.11
N GLN A 27 -5.39 -5.10 -11.98
CA GLN A 27 -4.77 -3.81 -11.65
C GLN A 27 -5.81 -2.74 -11.23
N GLN A 28 -6.95 -2.68 -11.92
CA GLN A 28 -8.03 -1.74 -11.59
C GLN A 28 -8.71 -2.08 -10.25
N GLU A 29 -8.77 -3.36 -9.90
CA GLU A 29 -9.36 -3.83 -8.66
C GLU A 29 -8.42 -3.65 -7.47
N ALA A 30 -7.11 -3.70 -7.70
CA ALA A 30 -6.09 -3.53 -6.66
C ALA A 30 -6.24 -2.18 -5.94
N PHE A 31 -6.43 -1.09 -6.70
CA PHE A 31 -6.62 0.24 -6.11
C PHE A 31 -7.85 0.27 -5.19
N ARG A 32 -9.01 -0.17 -5.70
CA ARG A 32 -10.26 -0.20 -4.93
C ARG A 32 -10.12 -1.09 -3.69
N HIS A 33 -9.45 -2.24 -3.82
CA HIS A 33 -9.26 -3.18 -2.73
C HIS A 33 -8.36 -2.58 -1.64
N ALA A 34 -7.21 -2.02 -2.00
CA ALA A 34 -6.32 -1.34 -1.07
C ALA A 34 -7.02 -0.18 -0.35
N THR A 35 -7.80 0.64 -1.08
CA THR A 35 -8.61 1.71 -0.46
C THR A 35 -9.59 1.16 0.55
N GLY A 36 -10.33 0.10 0.22
CA GLY A 36 -11.29 -0.51 1.14
C GLY A 36 -10.65 -1.07 2.41
N ILE A 37 -9.48 -1.70 2.28
CA ILE A 37 -8.70 -2.22 3.42
C ILE A 37 -8.27 -1.07 4.33
N ILE A 38 -7.66 -0.03 3.76
CA ILE A 38 -7.21 1.14 4.52
C ILE A 38 -8.39 1.77 5.26
N SER A 39 -9.47 2.09 4.56
CA SER A 39 -10.65 2.71 5.19
C SER A 39 -11.26 1.85 6.30
N GLN A 40 -11.26 0.53 6.15
CA GLN A 40 -11.73 -0.36 7.22
C GLN A 40 -10.88 -0.24 8.49
N VAL A 41 -9.56 -0.13 8.36
CA VAL A 41 -8.67 0.09 9.51
C VAL A 41 -8.95 1.44 10.16
N GLU A 42 -9.04 2.50 9.36
CA GLU A 42 -9.31 3.87 9.84
C GLU A 42 -10.65 4.00 10.57
N GLU A 43 -11.69 3.33 10.06
CA GLU A 43 -13.02 3.31 10.67
C GLU A 43 -13.07 2.49 11.96
N SER A 44 -12.29 1.39 12.03
CA SER A 44 -12.31 0.47 13.16
C SER A 44 -11.49 0.98 14.35
N ASN A 45 -10.45 1.78 14.10
CA ASN A 45 -9.57 2.33 15.12
C ASN A 45 -9.19 3.78 14.79
N PRO A 46 -9.71 4.78 15.51
CA PRO A 46 -9.33 6.19 15.30
C PRO A 46 -7.86 6.50 15.59
N ASP A 47 -7.22 5.68 16.43
CA ASP A 47 -5.80 5.81 16.81
C ASP A 47 -4.92 4.80 16.06
N TYR A 48 -5.35 4.40 14.85
CA TYR A 48 -4.60 3.46 14.02
C TYR A 48 -3.17 3.95 13.75
N SER A 49 -2.25 3.00 13.69
CA SER A 49 -0.88 3.19 13.28
C SER A 49 -0.68 2.71 11.85
N TRP A 50 0.48 3.01 11.28
CA TRP A 50 0.86 2.44 9.98
C TRP A 50 0.97 0.91 10.02
N GLU A 51 1.43 0.34 11.14
CA GLU A 51 1.58 -1.11 11.31
C GLU A 51 0.22 -1.81 11.19
N ASP A 52 -0.87 -1.19 11.67
CA ASP A 52 -2.22 -1.73 11.53
C ASP A 52 -2.68 -1.79 10.06
N ILE A 53 -2.32 -0.78 9.25
CA ILE A 53 -2.60 -0.77 7.81
C ILE A 53 -1.76 -1.82 7.09
N GLU A 54 -0.48 -1.94 7.45
CA GLU A 54 0.44 -2.91 6.88
C GLU A 54 -0.05 -4.34 7.12
N ASP A 55 -0.36 -4.68 8.37
CA ASP A 55 -0.90 -5.99 8.75
C ASP A 55 -2.18 -6.32 7.96
N ALA A 56 -3.08 -5.34 7.81
CA ALA A 56 -4.31 -5.51 7.06
C ALA A 56 -4.06 -5.72 5.56
N LEU A 57 -3.11 -4.98 4.97
CA LEU A 57 -2.72 -5.16 3.57
C LEU A 57 -2.08 -6.55 3.35
N GLU A 58 -1.22 -6.98 4.27
CA GLU A 58 -0.56 -8.29 4.21
C GLU A 58 -1.53 -9.46 4.35
N ALA A 59 -2.52 -9.35 5.24
CA ALA A 59 -3.60 -10.33 5.36
C ALA A 59 -4.39 -10.52 4.04
N HIS A 60 -4.40 -9.49 3.18
CA HIS A 60 -5.05 -9.50 1.87
C HIS A 60 -4.08 -9.80 0.71
N GLY A 61 -2.85 -10.22 1.02
CA GLY A 61 -1.85 -10.68 0.06
C GLY A 61 -1.00 -9.59 -0.57
N PHE A 62 -1.23 -8.31 -0.23
CA PHE A 62 -0.25 -7.27 -0.52
C PHE A 62 1.01 -7.53 0.31
N ARG A 63 2.16 -7.01 -0.12
CA ARG A 63 3.39 -7.14 0.66
C ARG A 63 4.15 -5.85 0.63
N LEU A 64 4.58 -5.36 1.78
CA LEU A 64 5.42 -4.18 1.83
C LEU A 64 6.79 -4.49 1.20
N LEU A 65 7.29 -3.52 0.44
CA LEU A 65 8.60 -3.58 -0.19
C LEU A 65 9.44 -2.40 0.25
N ASP A 66 10.70 -2.71 0.59
CA ASP A 66 11.73 -1.69 0.73
C ASP A 66 11.95 -1.00 -0.62
N PHE A 67 11.98 0.33 -0.60
CA PHE A 67 12.24 1.13 -1.79
C PHE A 67 13.12 2.32 -1.45
N GLN A 68 13.80 2.86 -2.46
CA GLN A 68 14.58 4.08 -2.37
C GLN A 68 14.06 5.07 -3.41
N LEU A 69 13.74 6.28 -2.96
CA LEU A 69 13.43 7.38 -3.86
C LEU A 69 14.71 7.79 -4.60
N GLY A 70 14.62 7.81 -5.93
CA GLY A 70 15.67 8.37 -6.78
C GLY A 70 15.63 9.91 -6.81
N PRO A 71 16.59 10.54 -7.51
CA PRO A 71 16.56 11.98 -7.73
C PRO A 71 15.33 12.41 -8.54
N SER A 72 14.77 13.59 -8.22
CA SER A 72 13.81 14.25 -9.12
C SER A 72 14.49 14.54 -10.45
N ILE A 73 13.77 14.28 -11.54
CA ILE A 73 14.21 14.57 -12.91
C ILE A 73 13.30 15.63 -13.57
N ASP A 74 12.44 16.26 -12.77
CA ASP A 74 11.55 17.38 -13.09
C ASP A 74 11.90 18.64 -12.29
#